data_AF-R1EY99-F1
#
_entry.id   AF-R1EY99-F1
#
_cell.length_a   1.000
_cell.length_b   1.000
_cell.length_c   1.000
_cell.angle_alpha   90.00
_cell.angle_beta   90.00
_cell.angle_gamma   90.00
#
_symmetry.space_group_name_H-M   'P 1'
#
loop_
_entity.id
_entity.type
_entity.pdbx_description
1 polymer ?
#
loop_
_entity_poly.entity_id
_entity_poly.type
_entity_poly.pdbx_seq_one_letter_code
_entity_poly.pdbx_strand_id
1 'polypeptide(L)'
;MVDMKALEKVASPPTPKGQRASKGVKVVPLHDGPSESVADVQAKLNMLTAHNEELSGRQATVPELDKLLAKIGELGCPPMRQFSLTNRTSVIKERIKDLEALGTESEQRLREEYAHQQKMDEMRLVFAKKAEALNRAMEERVDTFSEIFVVDTVAEAEQQVAEIDGYRESLEALQCDLDAIAAYAEEMGSMRISRNPYSRFGMPDLLAHMSRCEAALEARQVSVQEALAHQQQIDATKKAFAAAADAILEFVKAERVKLDAVAPPGLVIQPDDTAAIEKGKAMGSALDALMAPDAKEGRDAKLLPAQELSDKLMEAAELDNPYTAQTIMTLKTQIDLLDKVLRDKRSFVEGQLARAQAEITSEQYEEIKKVFYHFDKSKDGLLNQLEFAAAIKAMDFEIADHEQEPTFLRFAKEGQRAEEPAAMTIDLSGFTTFVLQQYKDNDTKDTLFAAFETVANGKDTLSAEDIRAAIPQEEADYLLSQLELKDGDHGLEYKKFTEAIYGGT
;
A
#
# COMPACT_ATOMS: atom_id res chain seq x y z
N MET A 1 40.43 49.90 -73.80
CA MET A 1 40.40 49.99 -75.27
C MET A 1 39.66 51.27 -75.64
N VAL A 2 40.43 52.22 -76.16
CA VAL A 2 40.04 53.32 -77.06
C VAL A 2 39.26 52.67 -78.24
N ASP A 3 38.33 53.26 -78.99
CA ASP A 3 38.13 54.61 -79.48
C ASP A 3 36.83 54.60 -80.32
N MET A 4 36.30 55.79 -80.61
CA MET A 4 35.82 56.23 -81.93
C MET A 4 34.49 56.99 -81.95
N LYS A 5 34.69 58.29 -82.18
CA LYS A 5 34.03 59.13 -83.19
C LYS A 5 32.72 59.84 -82.81
N ALA A 6 32.98 61.05 -82.34
CA ALA A 6 32.20 62.26 -82.54
C ALA A 6 32.01 62.66 -84.03
N LEU A 7 31.04 63.60 -84.21
CA LEU A 7 30.75 64.56 -85.30
C LEU A 7 29.33 64.32 -85.86
N GLU A 8 28.38 65.24 -85.73
CA GLU A 8 28.36 66.61 -86.27
C GLU A 8 27.64 67.62 -85.34
N LYS A 9 28.30 68.74 -84.98
CA LYS A 9 28.21 70.12 -85.54
C LYS A 9 27.11 71.00 -84.93
N VAL A 10 27.45 72.00 -84.11
CA VAL A 10 27.80 73.41 -84.41
C VAL A 10 26.64 74.34 -84.02
N ALA A 11 26.80 75.03 -82.88
CA ALA A 11 26.80 76.50 -82.76
C ALA A 11 27.01 76.94 -81.29
N SER A 12 28.00 77.79 -81.03
CA SER A 12 28.34 78.49 -79.77
C SER A 12 28.17 80.01 -79.99
N PRO A 13 28.48 80.95 -79.04
CA PRO A 13 28.16 81.20 -77.61
C PRO A 13 27.45 82.61 -77.46
N PRO A 14 27.34 83.38 -76.32
CA PRO A 14 27.93 83.28 -74.97
C PRO A 14 26.98 83.51 -73.75
N THR A 15 27.50 83.23 -72.55
CA THR A 15 27.04 83.66 -71.21
C THR A 15 27.22 85.20 -71.03
N PRO A 16 26.73 85.94 -69.97
CA PRO A 16 26.46 85.49 -68.59
C PRO A 16 25.34 86.24 -67.78
N LYS A 17 25.24 85.86 -66.48
CA LYS A 17 24.72 86.60 -65.30
C LYS A 17 23.21 86.53 -64.94
N GLY A 18 22.95 85.67 -63.94
CA GLY A 18 22.45 86.09 -62.64
C GLY A 18 20.96 86.45 -62.53
N GLN A 19 20.16 85.49 -62.06
CA GLN A 19 18.96 85.76 -61.27
C GLN A 19 18.67 84.56 -60.37
N ARG A 20 18.65 84.81 -59.05
CA ARG A 20 18.19 83.86 -58.03
C ARG A 20 16.71 83.57 -58.30
N ALA A 21 16.41 82.39 -58.83
CA ALA A 21 15.06 81.86 -58.85
C ALA A 21 14.76 81.26 -57.48
N SER A 22 13.81 81.88 -56.77
CA SER A 22 13.17 81.37 -55.57
C SER A 22 12.66 79.95 -55.82
N LYS A 23 13.20 78.96 -55.09
CA LYS A 23 12.64 77.62 -55.04
C LYS A 23 11.21 77.74 -54.51
N GLY A 24 10.23 77.50 -55.37
CA GLY A 24 8.86 77.24 -54.94
C GLY A 24 8.90 76.04 -54.01
N VAL A 25 8.57 76.25 -52.75
CA VAL A 25 8.27 75.19 -51.79
C VAL A 25 7.07 74.45 -52.39
N LYS A 26 7.31 73.25 -52.94
CA LYS A 26 6.24 72.29 -53.17
C LYS A 26 5.65 72.02 -51.79
N VAL A 27 4.47 72.57 -51.53
CA VAL A 27 3.59 72.06 -50.48
C VAL A 27 3.28 70.64 -50.91
N VAL A 28 4.00 69.69 -50.32
CA VAL A 28 3.73 68.26 -50.49
C VAL A 28 2.35 68.07 -49.86
N PRO A 29 1.32 67.64 -50.62
CA PRO A 29 0.08 67.25 -49.99
C PRO A 29 0.44 66.09 -49.05
N LEU A 30 0.15 66.25 -47.75
CA LEU A 30 0.20 65.16 -46.80
C LEU A 30 -0.57 64.01 -47.42
N HIS A 31 0.15 62.94 -47.75
CA HIS A 31 -0.46 61.73 -48.25
C HIS A 31 -1.30 61.19 -47.09
N ASP A 32 -2.63 61.32 -47.20
CA ASP A 32 -3.63 60.76 -46.30
C ASP A 32 -3.65 59.23 -46.45
N GLY A 33 -2.53 58.59 -46.12
CA GLY A 33 -2.50 57.17 -45.79
C GLY A 33 -2.92 56.99 -44.33
N PRO A 34 -3.68 55.92 -44.00
CA PRO A 34 -4.02 55.60 -42.61
C PRO A 34 -2.74 55.55 -41.79
N SER A 35 -2.67 56.31 -40.70
CA SER A 35 -1.55 56.23 -39.77
C SER A 35 -1.59 54.87 -39.08
N GLU A 36 -0.52 54.10 -39.18
CA GLU A 36 -0.49 52.73 -38.66
C GLU A 36 -0.15 52.67 -37.16
N SER A 37 0.49 53.71 -36.60
CA SER A 37 0.92 53.73 -35.19
C SER A 37 0.71 55.07 -34.47
N VAL A 38 0.67 55.03 -33.12
CA VAL A 38 0.60 56.23 -32.25
C VAL A 38 1.75 57.19 -32.56
N ALA A 39 2.95 56.63 -32.80
CA ALA A 39 4.15 57.39 -33.12
C ALA A 39 4.03 58.15 -34.45
N ASP A 40 3.40 57.53 -35.46
CA ASP A 40 3.19 58.17 -36.77
C ASP A 40 2.23 59.35 -36.67
N VAL A 41 1.12 59.20 -35.92
CA VAL A 41 0.18 60.30 -35.70
C VAL A 41 0.83 61.42 -34.90
N GLN A 42 1.61 61.09 -33.85
CA GLN A 42 2.35 62.08 -33.08
C GLN A 42 3.34 62.84 -33.96
N ALA A 43 4.06 62.16 -34.85
CA ALA A 43 4.97 62.80 -35.78
C ALA A 43 4.24 63.76 -36.72
N LYS A 44 3.08 63.35 -37.28
CA LYS A 44 2.22 64.23 -38.09
C LYS A 44 1.74 65.46 -37.32
N LEU A 45 1.34 65.29 -36.06
CA LEU A 45 0.89 66.39 -35.19
C LEU A 45 2.02 67.39 -34.89
N ASN A 46 3.23 66.88 -34.61
CA ASN A 46 4.41 67.73 -34.41
C ASN A 46 4.77 68.52 -35.68
N MET A 47 4.68 67.89 -36.86
CA MET A 47 4.90 68.57 -38.14
C MET A 47 3.85 69.66 -38.39
N LEU A 48 2.58 69.37 -38.13
CA LEU A 48 1.49 70.35 -38.29
C LEU A 48 1.66 71.53 -37.32
N THR A 49 2.09 71.28 -36.08
CA THR A 49 2.38 72.33 -35.10
C THR A 49 3.45 73.29 -35.62
N ALA A 50 4.55 72.76 -36.16
CA ALA A 50 5.61 73.57 -36.76
C ALA A 50 5.11 74.36 -37.99
N HIS A 51 4.25 73.78 -38.82
CA HIS A 51 3.62 74.48 -39.94
C HIS A 51 2.69 75.61 -39.48
N ASN A 52 1.90 75.41 -38.42
CA ASN A 52 1.02 76.42 -37.86
C ASN A 52 1.82 77.58 -37.23
N GLU A 53 2.94 77.30 -36.56
CA GLU A 53 3.87 78.32 -36.06
C GLU A 53 4.47 79.15 -37.21
N GLU A 54 4.94 78.49 -38.28
CA GLU A 54 5.46 79.18 -39.47
C GLU A 54 4.37 80.04 -40.15
N LEU A 55 3.15 79.51 -40.25
CA LEU A 55 2.00 80.23 -40.82
C LEU A 55 1.66 81.47 -39.99
N SER A 56 1.63 81.34 -38.65
CA SER A 56 1.42 82.47 -37.73
C SER A 56 2.50 83.55 -37.89
N GLY A 57 3.77 83.15 -38.01
CA GLY A 57 4.87 84.06 -38.32
C GLY A 57 4.69 84.79 -39.65
N ARG A 58 4.21 84.10 -40.70
CA ARG A 58 3.91 84.72 -42.01
C ARG A 58 2.70 85.65 -41.94
N GLN A 59 1.65 85.26 -41.22
CA GLN A 59 0.45 86.08 -40.98
C GLN A 59 0.81 87.43 -40.36
N ALA A 60 1.76 87.45 -39.42
CA ALA A 60 2.25 88.67 -38.79
C ALA A 60 2.91 89.67 -39.76
N THR A 61 3.39 89.21 -40.92
CA THR A 61 3.98 90.09 -41.97
C THR A 61 2.93 90.72 -42.90
N VAL A 62 1.71 90.17 -42.94
CA VAL A 62 0.64 90.63 -43.84
C VAL A 62 0.26 92.10 -43.65
N PRO A 63 0.16 92.65 -42.42
CA PRO A 63 -0.09 94.08 -42.21
C PRO A 63 1.00 95.00 -42.79
N GLU A 64 2.24 94.51 -42.96
CA GLU A 64 3.30 95.30 -43.60
C GLU A 64 3.05 95.50 -45.09
N LEU A 65 2.41 94.53 -45.76
CA LEU A 65 2.00 94.67 -47.15
C LEU A 65 1.00 95.81 -47.33
N ASP A 66 0.08 95.99 -46.37
CA ASP A 66 -0.88 97.11 -46.39
C ASP A 66 -0.16 98.46 -46.23
N LYS A 67 0.82 98.54 -45.33
CA LYS A 67 1.66 99.75 -45.15
C LYS A 67 2.45 100.08 -46.41
N LEU A 68 3.03 99.07 -47.07
CA LEU A 68 3.76 99.25 -48.33
C LEU A 68 2.83 99.67 -49.48
N LEU A 69 1.62 99.09 -49.56
CA LEU A 69 0.61 99.50 -50.53
C LEU A 69 0.20 100.96 -50.35
N ALA A 70 -0.01 101.41 -49.11
CA ALA A 70 -0.32 102.80 -48.81
C ALA A 70 0.80 103.75 -49.27
N LYS A 71 2.05 103.42 -48.92
CA LYS A 71 3.23 104.21 -49.31
C LYS A 71 3.45 104.25 -50.83
N ILE A 72 3.20 103.15 -51.54
CA ILE A 72 3.28 103.11 -53.01
C ILE A 72 2.19 104.00 -53.63
N GLY A 73 1.01 104.08 -53.02
CA GLY A 73 -0.04 105.01 -53.42
C GLY A 73 0.40 106.48 -53.28
N GLU A 74 1.00 106.84 -52.14
CA GLU A 74 1.52 108.18 -51.88
C GLU A 74 2.62 108.61 -52.87
N LEU A 75 3.43 107.67 -53.36
CA LEU A 75 4.49 107.90 -54.34
C LEU A 75 4.00 108.07 -55.79
N GLY A 76 2.69 108.11 -56.03
CA GLY A 76 2.11 108.38 -57.34
C GLY A 76 2.05 107.16 -58.27
N CYS A 77 1.93 105.95 -57.72
CA CYS A 77 1.77 104.73 -58.50
C CYS A 77 0.52 104.77 -59.41
N PRO A 78 0.59 104.36 -60.68
CA PRO A 78 -0.56 104.37 -61.58
C PRO A 78 -1.76 103.54 -61.05
N PRO A 79 -3.01 104.01 -61.21
CA PRO A 79 -4.20 103.35 -60.65
C PRO A 79 -4.34 101.87 -61.02
N MET A 80 -4.03 101.50 -62.26
CA MET A 80 -4.09 100.10 -62.72
C MET A 80 -3.10 99.20 -61.95
N ARG A 81 -1.89 99.70 -61.66
CA ARG A 81 -0.88 98.96 -60.90
C ARG A 81 -1.25 98.88 -59.42
N GLN A 82 -1.79 99.95 -58.85
CA GLN A 82 -2.28 99.97 -57.48
C GLN A 82 -3.44 98.98 -57.27
N PHE A 83 -4.40 98.92 -58.19
CA PHE A 83 -5.49 97.95 -58.17
C PHE A 83 -4.97 96.50 -58.23
N SER A 84 -4.03 96.21 -59.13
CA SER A 84 -3.41 94.88 -59.25
C SER A 84 -2.69 94.45 -57.96
N LEU A 85 -1.92 95.35 -57.35
CA LEU A 85 -1.20 95.07 -56.09
C LEU A 85 -2.18 94.87 -54.92
N THR A 86 -3.24 95.67 -54.86
CA THR A 86 -4.30 95.54 -53.83
C THR A 86 -5.02 94.21 -53.94
N ASN A 87 -5.40 93.81 -55.16
CA ASN A 87 -6.03 92.51 -55.41
C ASN A 87 -5.10 91.34 -55.00
N ARG A 88 -3.81 91.42 -55.35
CA ARG A 88 -2.82 90.41 -54.95
C ARG A 88 -2.70 90.29 -53.42
N THR A 89 -2.67 91.41 -52.70
CA THR A 89 -2.65 91.39 -51.22
C THR A 89 -3.94 90.83 -50.64
N SER A 90 -5.10 91.12 -51.24
CA SER A 90 -6.38 90.52 -50.84
C SER A 90 -6.38 89.00 -51.01
N VAL A 91 -5.90 88.49 -52.15
CA VAL A 91 -5.78 87.04 -52.41
C VAL A 91 -4.80 86.38 -51.42
N ILE A 92 -3.71 87.05 -51.04
CA ILE A 92 -2.78 86.55 -50.02
C ILE A 92 -3.47 86.42 -48.66
N LYS A 93 -4.25 87.44 -48.25
CA LYS A 93 -5.02 87.42 -47.00
C LYS A 93 -6.03 86.29 -46.96
N GLU A 94 -6.78 86.12 -48.04
CA GLU A 94 -7.77 85.04 -48.18
C GLU A 94 -7.10 83.66 -48.08
N ARG A 95 -6.02 83.44 -48.83
CA ARG A 95 -5.27 82.17 -48.77
C ARG A 95 -4.68 81.87 -47.40
N ILE A 96 -4.19 82.88 -46.66
CA ILE A 96 -3.68 82.68 -45.30
C ILE A 96 -4.82 82.26 -44.37
N LYS A 97 -5.98 82.91 -44.48
CA LYS A 97 -7.17 82.53 -43.72
C LYS A 97 -7.66 81.12 -44.05
N ASP A 98 -7.65 80.74 -45.33
CA ASP A 98 -8.04 79.37 -45.75
C ASP A 98 -7.04 78.32 -45.21
N LEU A 99 -5.74 78.64 -45.24
CA LEU A 99 -4.70 77.77 -44.68
C LEU A 99 -4.83 77.63 -43.15
N GLU A 100 -5.19 78.70 -42.44
CA GLU A 100 -5.47 78.64 -41.01
C GLU A 100 -6.66 77.72 -40.72
N ALA A 101 -7.76 77.87 -41.47
CA ALA A 101 -8.94 77.01 -41.33
C ALA A 101 -8.60 75.53 -41.59
N LEU A 102 -7.90 75.23 -42.69
CA LEU A 102 -7.43 73.87 -43.01
C LEU A 102 -6.47 73.32 -41.97
N GLY A 103 -5.58 74.16 -41.41
CA GLY A 103 -4.67 73.79 -40.33
C GLY A 103 -5.42 73.39 -39.07
N THR A 104 -6.43 74.17 -38.67
CA THR A 104 -7.28 73.83 -37.51
C THR A 104 -8.10 72.56 -37.70
N GLU A 105 -8.66 72.34 -38.90
CA GLU A 105 -9.42 71.11 -39.21
C GLU A 105 -8.50 69.89 -39.21
N SER A 106 -7.31 70.00 -39.81
CA SER A 106 -6.32 68.93 -39.84
C SER A 106 -5.80 68.60 -38.43
N GLU A 107 -5.61 69.62 -37.58
CA GLU A 107 -5.18 69.44 -36.20
C GLU A 107 -6.24 68.69 -35.39
N GLN A 108 -7.51 69.07 -35.53
CA GLN A 108 -8.62 68.37 -34.88
C GLN A 108 -8.68 66.90 -35.31
N ARG A 109 -8.63 66.64 -36.62
CA ARG A 109 -8.67 65.28 -37.17
C ARG A 109 -7.51 64.41 -36.67
N LEU A 110 -6.29 64.97 -36.65
CA LEU A 110 -5.11 64.27 -36.14
C LEU A 110 -5.19 64.00 -34.64
N ARG A 111 -5.78 64.90 -33.84
CA ARG A 111 -6.00 64.67 -32.41
C ARG A 111 -7.02 63.58 -32.13
N GLU A 112 -8.10 63.53 -32.90
CA GLU A 112 -9.11 62.46 -32.81
C GLU A 112 -8.50 61.10 -33.18
N GLU A 113 -7.74 61.05 -34.28
CA GLU A 113 -7.00 59.84 -34.70
C GLU A 113 -5.94 59.43 -33.66
N TYR A 114 -5.23 60.40 -33.07
CA TYR A 114 -4.25 60.13 -32.03
C TYR A 114 -4.90 59.49 -30.79
N ALA A 115 -6.02 60.05 -30.33
CA ALA A 115 -6.77 59.50 -29.20
C ALA A 115 -7.31 58.10 -29.51
N HIS A 116 -7.79 57.87 -30.73
CA HIS A 116 -8.25 56.57 -31.19
C HIS A 116 -7.12 55.53 -31.17
N GLN A 117 -5.96 55.87 -31.74
CA GLN A 117 -4.81 54.98 -31.79
C GLN A 117 -4.20 54.72 -30.41
N GLN A 118 -4.19 55.72 -29.52
CA GLN A 118 -3.81 55.55 -28.11
C GLN A 118 -4.73 54.55 -27.41
N LYS A 119 -6.05 54.69 -27.59
CA LYS A 119 -7.03 53.75 -27.03
C LYS A 119 -6.79 52.33 -27.54
N MET A 120 -6.57 52.14 -28.84
CA MET A 120 -6.26 50.81 -29.39
C MET A 120 -4.97 50.21 -28.81
N ASP A 121 -3.92 51.03 -28.62
CA ASP A 121 -2.66 50.59 -28.04
C ASP A 121 -2.79 50.21 -26.56
N GLU A 122 -3.51 51.02 -25.77
CA GLU A 122 -3.86 50.71 -24.39
C GLU A 122 -4.64 49.39 -24.31
N MET A 123 -5.60 49.19 -25.22
CA MET A 123 -6.39 47.97 -25.22
C MET A 123 -5.53 46.72 -25.46
N ARG A 124 -4.56 46.81 -26.39
CA ARG A 124 -3.58 45.74 -26.64
C ARG A 124 -2.75 45.43 -25.40
N LEU A 125 -2.28 46.45 -24.67
CA LEU A 125 -1.51 46.28 -23.44
C LEU A 125 -2.32 45.62 -22.33
N VAL A 126 -3.58 46.02 -22.16
CA VAL A 126 -4.50 45.42 -21.16
C VAL A 126 -4.74 43.95 -21.48
N PHE A 127 -5.02 43.62 -22.74
CA PHE A 127 -5.18 42.22 -23.15
C PHE A 127 -3.92 41.40 -22.86
N ALA A 128 -2.75 41.91 -23.26
CA ALA A 128 -1.48 41.20 -23.06
C ALA A 128 -1.21 40.89 -21.58
N LYS A 129 -1.44 41.87 -20.70
CA LYS A 129 -1.29 41.67 -19.24
C LYS A 129 -2.26 40.64 -18.67
N LYS A 130 -3.53 40.69 -19.08
CA LYS A 130 -4.55 39.73 -18.62
C LYS A 130 -4.27 38.32 -19.13
N ALA A 131 -3.90 38.19 -20.40
CA ALA A 131 -3.56 36.92 -21.03
C ALA A 131 -2.34 36.26 -20.34
N GLU A 132 -1.29 37.02 -20.06
CA GLU A 132 -0.10 36.51 -19.34
C GLU A 132 -0.45 36.07 -17.92
N ALA A 133 -1.23 36.88 -17.19
CA ALA A 133 -1.64 36.56 -15.82
C ALA A 133 -2.51 35.28 -15.77
N LEU A 134 -3.47 35.15 -16.68
CA LEU A 134 -4.31 33.97 -16.77
C LEU A 134 -3.49 32.74 -17.19
N ASN A 135 -2.58 32.87 -18.16
CA ASN A 135 -1.72 31.77 -18.58
C ASN A 135 -0.89 31.24 -17.41
N ARG A 136 -0.28 32.14 -16.62
CA ARG A 136 0.51 31.75 -15.44
C ARG A 136 -0.36 31.04 -14.40
N ALA A 137 -1.56 31.55 -14.12
CA ALA A 137 -2.47 30.93 -13.18
C ALA A 137 -2.91 29.52 -13.64
N MET A 138 -3.15 29.34 -14.95
CA MET A 138 -3.45 28.04 -15.53
C MET A 138 -2.26 27.06 -15.42
N GLU A 139 -1.03 27.52 -15.68
CA GLU A 139 0.20 26.74 -15.50
C GLU A 139 0.33 26.25 -14.04
N GLU A 140 0.15 27.15 -13.08
CA GLU A 140 0.17 26.82 -11.65
C GLU A 140 -0.90 25.77 -11.27
N ARG A 141 -2.08 25.80 -11.92
CA ARG A 141 -3.13 24.79 -11.69
C ARG A 141 -2.81 23.45 -12.30
N VAL A 142 -2.27 23.41 -13.51
CA VAL A 142 -1.82 22.15 -14.12
C VAL A 142 -0.76 21.50 -13.22
N ASP A 143 0.21 22.27 -12.72
CA ASP A 143 1.23 21.76 -11.81
C ASP A 143 0.62 21.22 -10.50
N THR A 144 -0.32 21.96 -9.91
CA THR A 144 -1.02 21.54 -8.67
C THR A 144 -1.80 20.24 -8.88
N PHE A 145 -2.57 20.13 -9.97
CA PHE A 145 -3.40 18.95 -10.24
C PHE A 145 -2.54 17.72 -10.59
N SER A 146 -1.36 17.94 -11.16
CA SER A 146 -0.41 16.90 -11.57
C SER A 146 0.57 16.48 -10.47
N GLU A 147 0.48 17.07 -9.27
CA GLU A 147 1.36 16.71 -8.15
C GLU A 147 1.15 15.25 -7.74
N ILE A 148 2.23 14.52 -7.48
CA ILE A 148 2.15 13.12 -7.03
C ILE A 148 1.59 13.10 -5.60
N PHE A 149 0.62 12.24 -5.34
CA PHE A 149 0.07 12.01 -4.01
C PHE A 149 0.18 10.54 -3.62
N VAL A 150 0.22 10.29 -2.32
CA VAL A 150 0.24 8.95 -1.71
C VAL A 150 -0.76 8.96 -0.57
N VAL A 151 -1.51 7.87 -0.42
CA VAL A 151 -2.50 7.69 0.64
C VAL A 151 -2.28 6.33 1.28
N ASP A 152 -2.26 6.29 2.61
CA ASP A 152 -2.05 5.06 3.38
C ASP A 152 -3.34 4.63 4.10
N THR A 153 -4.34 5.52 4.17
CA THR A 153 -5.61 5.25 4.84
C THR A 153 -6.82 5.69 4.02
N VAL A 154 -7.97 5.05 4.26
CA VAL A 154 -9.24 5.41 3.60
C VAL A 154 -9.58 6.88 3.88
N ALA A 155 -9.32 7.35 5.11
CA ALA A 155 -9.58 8.72 5.52
C ALA A 155 -8.74 9.75 4.73
N GLU A 156 -7.46 9.46 4.49
CA GLU A 156 -6.60 10.31 3.65
C GLU A 156 -7.07 10.33 2.20
N ALA A 157 -7.48 9.19 1.64
CA ALA A 157 -8.04 9.11 0.30
C ALA A 157 -9.37 9.89 0.18
N GLU A 158 -10.25 9.80 1.18
CA GLU A 158 -11.49 10.58 1.24
C GLU A 158 -11.22 12.09 1.34
N GLN A 159 -10.18 12.49 2.09
CA GLN A 159 -9.75 13.89 2.14
C GLN A 159 -9.30 14.37 0.75
N GLN A 160 -8.51 13.57 0.02
CA GLN A 160 -8.11 13.90 -1.35
C GLN A 160 -9.30 14.03 -2.29
N VAL A 161 -10.36 13.21 -2.14
CA VAL A 161 -11.61 13.37 -2.90
C VAL A 161 -12.28 14.70 -2.58
N ALA A 162 -12.34 15.09 -1.30
CA ALA A 162 -12.96 16.35 -0.90
C ALA A 162 -12.20 17.58 -1.42
N GLU A 163 -10.87 17.51 -1.54
CA GLU A 163 -10.03 18.57 -2.11
C GLU A 163 -10.33 18.84 -3.60
N ILE A 164 -10.84 17.85 -4.35
CA ILE A 164 -11.25 18.01 -5.77
C ILE A 164 -12.32 19.09 -5.93
N ASP A 165 -13.26 19.22 -4.99
CA ASP A 165 -14.31 20.24 -5.08
C ASP A 165 -13.70 21.66 -5.01
N GLY A 166 -12.70 21.86 -4.14
CA GLY A 166 -11.96 23.13 -4.09
C GLY A 166 -11.16 23.41 -5.37
N TYR A 167 -10.62 22.38 -6.01
CA TYR A 167 -9.98 22.51 -7.32
C TYR A 167 -10.97 22.87 -8.43
N ARG A 168 -12.19 22.31 -8.40
CA ARG A 168 -13.25 22.64 -9.34
C ARG A 168 -13.67 24.11 -9.21
N GLU A 169 -13.91 24.58 -7.99
CA GLU A 169 -14.22 25.99 -7.72
C GLU A 169 -13.10 26.92 -8.24
N SER A 170 -11.84 26.53 -8.03
CA SER A 170 -10.73 27.32 -8.56
C SER A 170 -10.67 27.31 -10.09
N LEU A 171 -11.05 26.22 -10.75
CA LEU A 171 -11.08 26.15 -12.21
C LEU A 171 -12.21 26.99 -12.80
N GLU A 172 -13.38 26.99 -12.15
CA GLU A 172 -14.52 27.86 -12.50
C GLU A 172 -14.15 29.35 -12.42
N ALA A 173 -13.35 29.75 -11.42
CA ALA A 173 -12.83 31.12 -11.32
C ALA A 173 -11.93 31.48 -12.52
N LEU A 174 -11.05 30.58 -12.95
CA LEU A 174 -10.21 30.80 -14.14
C LEU A 174 -11.05 30.83 -15.43
N GLN A 175 -12.12 30.04 -15.50
CA GLN A 175 -13.06 30.08 -16.62
C GLN A 175 -13.77 31.43 -16.70
N CYS A 176 -14.20 32.01 -15.57
CA CYS A 176 -14.77 33.35 -15.54
C CYS A 176 -13.78 34.41 -16.05
N ASP A 177 -12.51 34.31 -15.66
CA ASP A 177 -11.46 35.20 -16.15
C ASP A 177 -11.22 35.03 -17.66
N LEU A 178 -11.24 33.79 -18.16
CA LEU A 178 -11.12 33.49 -19.58
C LEU A 178 -12.28 34.10 -20.39
N ASP A 179 -13.52 33.96 -19.91
CA ASP A 179 -14.70 34.53 -20.54
C ASP A 179 -14.65 36.07 -20.55
N ALA A 180 -14.17 36.68 -19.47
CA ALA A 180 -13.96 38.12 -19.40
C ALA A 180 -12.90 38.61 -20.40
N ILE A 181 -11.82 37.84 -20.62
CA ILE A 181 -10.82 38.14 -21.65
C ILE A 181 -11.39 37.92 -23.06
N ALA A 182 -12.21 36.88 -23.26
CA ALA A 182 -12.86 36.61 -24.54
C ALA A 182 -13.80 37.76 -24.94
N ALA A 183 -14.65 38.23 -24.03
CA ALA A 183 -15.51 39.40 -24.25
C ALA A 183 -14.69 40.67 -24.58
N TYR A 184 -13.56 40.85 -23.90
CA TYR A 184 -12.65 41.95 -24.18
C TYR A 184 -11.98 41.83 -25.56
N ALA A 185 -11.65 40.62 -25.99
CA ALA A 185 -11.11 40.36 -27.33
C ALA A 185 -12.17 40.64 -28.43
N GLU A 186 -13.45 40.38 -28.18
CA GLU A 186 -14.54 40.76 -29.08
C GLU A 186 -14.67 42.29 -29.19
N GLU A 187 -14.58 43.02 -28.07
CA GLU A 187 -14.56 44.49 -28.08
C GLU A 187 -13.38 45.02 -28.90
N MET A 188 -12.17 44.46 -28.70
CA MET A 188 -10.99 44.78 -29.51
C MET A 188 -11.22 44.52 -31.00
N GLY A 189 -11.87 43.41 -31.34
CA GLY A 189 -12.27 43.06 -32.71
C GLY A 189 -13.21 44.09 -33.34
N SER A 190 -14.18 44.61 -32.57
CA SER A 190 -15.10 45.67 -33.01
C SER A 190 -14.37 46.99 -33.34
N MET A 191 -13.27 47.28 -32.63
CA MET A 191 -12.35 48.38 -32.90
C MET A 191 -11.31 48.05 -33.99
N ARG A 192 -11.48 46.93 -34.71
CA ARG A 192 -10.57 46.45 -35.77
C ARG A 192 -9.13 46.20 -35.29
N ILE A 193 -8.96 45.87 -34.01
CA ILE A 193 -7.67 45.46 -33.47
C ILE A 193 -7.50 43.96 -33.74
N SER A 194 -6.75 43.59 -34.77
CA SER A 194 -6.54 42.19 -35.16
C SER A 194 -5.23 41.58 -34.69
N ARG A 195 -4.21 42.40 -34.42
CA ARG A 195 -2.87 41.95 -34.01
C ARG A 195 -2.41 42.69 -32.77
N ASN A 196 -1.83 41.95 -31.84
CA ASN A 196 -1.28 42.46 -30.60
C ASN A 196 0.23 42.18 -30.54
N PRO A 197 1.10 43.20 -30.67
CA PRO A 197 2.55 43.02 -30.60
C PRO A 197 3.07 42.81 -29.16
N TYR A 198 2.25 43.09 -28.14
CA TYR A 198 2.64 42.99 -26.73
C TYR A 198 2.29 41.64 -26.10
N SER A 199 1.42 40.84 -26.74
CA SER A 199 0.98 39.56 -26.21
C SER A 199 1.68 38.41 -26.91
N ARG A 200 2.15 37.43 -26.13
CA ARG A 200 2.64 36.14 -26.64
C ARG A 200 1.50 35.15 -26.88
N PHE A 201 0.39 35.32 -26.17
CA PHE A 201 -0.75 34.41 -26.17
C PHE A 201 -1.96 35.08 -26.80
N GLY A 202 -2.66 34.37 -27.68
CA GLY A 202 -3.98 34.74 -28.20
C GLY A 202 -5.08 33.93 -27.52
N MET A 203 -6.34 34.25 -27.84
CA MET A 203 -7.49 33.47 -27.33
C MET A 203 -7.40 31.96 -27.61
N PRO A 204 -6.97 31.50 -28.82
CA PRO A 204 -6.82 30.07 -29.06
C PRO A 204 -5.83 29.38 -28.13
N ASP A 205 -4.74 30.05 -27.76
CA ASP A 205 -3.72 29.52 -26.85
C ASP A 205 -4.27 29.39 -25.43
N LEU A 206 -5.01 30.41 -24.96
CA LEU A 206 -5.64 30.41 -23.63
C LEU A 206 -6.72 29.33 -23.52
N LEU A 207 -7.56 29.16 -24.55
CA LEU A 207 -8.56 28.09 -24.62
C LEU A 207 -7.90 26.69 -24.58
N ALA A 208 -6.83 26.50 -25.34
CA ALA A 208 -6.08 25.24 -25.34
C ALA A 208 -5.44 24.97 -23.96
N HIS A 209 -5.00 26.00 -23.25
CA HIS A 209 -4.46 25.84 -21.89
C HIS A 209 -5.54 25.55 -20.86
N MET A 210 -6.71 26.18 -20.97
CA MET A 210 -7.87 25.86 -20.13
C MET A 210 -8.27 24.39 -20.27
N SER A 211 -8.35 23.90 -21.51
CA SER A 211 -8.64 22.48 -21.78
C SER A 211 -7.58 21.54 -21.18
N ARG A 212 -6.30 21.96 -21.11
CA ARG A 212 -5.26 21.20 -20.39
C ARG A 212 -5.49 21.20 -18.88
N CYS A 213 -5.96 22.30 -18.29
CA CYS A 213 -6.32 22.36 -16.87
C CYS A 213 -7.49 21.43 -16.54
N GLU A 214 -8.54 21.45 -17.36
CA GLU A 214 -9.70 20.55 -17.25
C GLU A 214 -9.25 19.08 -17.32
N ALA A 215 -8.45 18.71 -18.33
CA ALA A 215 -7.94 17.36 -18.48
C ALA A 215 -7.05 16.92 -17.30
N ALA A 216 -6.24 17.83 -16.75
CA ALA A 216 -5.42 17.54 -15.58
C ALA A 216 -6.28 17.31 -14.32
N LEU A 217 -7.34 18.10 -14.13
CA LEU A 217 -8.28 17.90 -13.01
C LEU A 217 -9.05 16.58 -13.15
N GLU A 218 -9.52 16.24 -14.36
CA GLU A 218 -10.18 14.95 -14.62
C GLU A 218 -9.24 13.77 -14.33
N ALA A 219 -7.99 13.84 -14.81
CA ALA A 219 -6.99 12.81 -14.53
C ALA A 219 -6.72 12.65 -13.02
N ARG A 220 -6.62 13.77 -12.30
CA ARG A 220 -6.47 13.77 -10.83
C ARG A 220 -7.68 13.15 -10.15
N GLN A 221 -8.89 13.50 -10.57
CA GLN A 221 -10.12 12.93 -10.02
C GLN A 221 -10.17 11.41 -10.21
N VAL A 222 -9.83 10.90 -11.40
CA VAL A 222 -9.79 9.45 -11.67
C VAL A 222 -8.76 8.78 -10.77
N SER A 223 -7.54 9.31 -10.70
CA SER A 223 -6.46 8.73 -9.90
C SER A 223 -6.80 8.69 -8.40
N VAL A 224 -7.41 9.75 -7.86
CA VAL A 224 -7.85 9.79 -6.46
C VAL A 224 -8.98 8.79 -6.19
N GLN A 225 -9.92 8.62 -7.13
CA GLN A 225 -11.00 7.63 -6.98
C GLN A 225 -10.47 6.18 -7.03
N GLU A 226 -9.51 5.89 -7.91
CA GLU A 226 -8.84 4.59 -7.97
C GLU A 226 -8.08 4.30 -6.65
N ALA A 227 -7.37 5.29 -6.12
CA ALA A 227 -6.68 5.17 -4.84
C ALA A 227 -7.66 4.93 -3.66
N LEU A 228 -8.80 5.64 -3.63
CA LEU A 228 -9.85 5.42 -2.63
C LEU A 228 -10.42 4.00 -2.73
N ALA A 229 -10.77 3.55 -3.94
CA ALA A 229 -11.31 2.21 -4.15
C ALA A 229 -10.32 1.13 -3.72
N HIS A 230 -9.03 1.31 -4.04
CA HIS A 230 -7.96 0.43 -3.61
C HIS A 230 -7.87 0.38 -2.08
N GLN A 231 -7.87 1.52 -1.41
CA GLN A 231 -7.74 1.58 0.05
C GLN A 231 -8.97 1.01 0.77
N GLN A 232 -10.16 1.21 0.22
CA GLN A 232 -11.39 0.58 0.71
C GLN A 232 -11.34 -0.94 0.57
N GLN A 233 -10.80 -1.45 -0.54
CA GLN A 233 -10.65 -2.89 -0.76
C GLN A 233 -9.64 -3.50 0.23
N ILE A 234 -8.54 -2.81 0.52
CA ILE A 234 -7.57 -3.21 1.54
C ILE A 234 -8.24 -3.25 2.91
N ASP A 235 -8.92 -2.17 3.31
CA ASP A 235 -9.60 -2.09 4.62
C ASP A 235 -10.67 -3.19 4.77
N ALA A 236 -11.44 -3.45 3.72
CA ALA A 236 -12.41 -4.54 3.67
C ALA A 236 -11.73 -5.92 3.84
N THR A 237 -10.56 -6.13 3.21
CA THR A 237 -9.79 -7.36 3.35
C THR A 237 -9.24 -7.51 4.77
N LYS A 238 -8.76 -6.42 5.40
CA LYS A 238 -8.33 -6.41 6.81
C LYS A 238 -9.48 -6.79 7.75
N LYS A 239 -10.68 -6.24 7.55
CA LYS A 239 -11.89 -6.60 8.30
C LYS A 239 -12.30 -8.06 8.08
N ALA A 240 -12.27 -8.53 6.83
CA ALA A 240 -12.59 -9.92 6.51
C ALA A 240 -11.62 -10.90 7.17
N PHE A 241 -10.31 -10.57 7.20
CA PHE A 241 -9.31 -11.37 7.90
C PHE A 241 -9.59 -11.41 9.41
N ALA A 242 -9.92 -10.26 10.03
CA ALA A 242 -10.28 -10.22 11.45
C ALA A 242 -11.50 -11.09 11.77
N ALA A 243 -12.55 -11.02 10.95
CA ALA A 243 -13.72 -11.87 11.10
C ALA A 243 -13.40 -13.37 10.93
N ALA A 244 -12.53 -13.72 9.97
CA ALA A 244 -12.08 -15.10 9.79
C ALA A 244 -11.25 -15.59 10.99
N ALA A 245 -10.38 -14.73 11.53
CA ALA A 245 -9.61 -15.01 12.74
C ALA A 245 -10.54 -15.29 13.94
N ASP A 246 -11.55 -14.45 14.15
CA ASP A 246 -12.54 -14.65 15.22
C ASP A 246 -13.30 -15.97 15.07
N ALA A 247 -13.73 -16.30 13.85
CA ALA A 247 -14.41 -17.57 13.56
C ALA A 247 -13.53 -18.80 13.86
N ILE A 248 -12.22 -18.73 13.56
CA ILE A 248 -11.27 -19.79 13.91
C ILE A 248 -11.10 -19.90 15.43
N LEU A 249 -10.99 -18.77 16.14
CA LEU A 249 -10.86 -18.77 17.59
C LEU A 249 -12.12 -19.32 18.28
N GLU A 250 -13.31 -18.99 17.78
CA GLU A 250 -14.57 -19.59 18.25
C GLU A 250 -14.62 -21.09 17.97
N PHE A 251 -14.21 -21.52 16.78
CA PHE A 251 -14.12 -22.93 16.43
C PHE A 251 -13.18 -23.68 17.38
N VAL A 252 -11.97 -23.18 17.62
CA VAL A 252 -10.98 -23.81 18.53
C VAL A 252 -11.55 -23.91 19.94
N LYS A 253 -12.22 -22.87 20.44
CA LYS A 253 -12.87 -22.88 21.76
C LYS A 253 -13.97 -23.95 21.82
N ALA A 254 -14.86 -23.98 20.82
CA ALA A 254 -15.95 -24.95 20.77
C ALA A 254 -15.43 -26.39 20.68
N GLU A 255 -14.40 -26.62 19.88
CA GLU A 255 -13.82 -27.94 19.70
C GLU A 255 -13.13 -28.40 20.99
N ARG A 256 -12.45 -27.51 21.72
CA ARG A 256 -11.88 -27.82 23.03
C ARG A 256 -12.95 -28.27 24.03
N VAL A 257 -14.10 -27.60 24.06
CA VAL A 257 -15.25 -27.99 24.90
C VAL A 257 -15.77 -29.38 24.51
N LYS A 258 -15.85 -29.69 23.21
CA LYS A 258 -16.23 -31.04 22.76
C LYS A 258 -15.22 -32.09 23.20
N LEU A 259 -13.91 -31.81 23.09
CA LEU A 259 -12.85 -32.71 23.55
C LEU A 259 -12.93 -32.97 25.06
N ASP A 260 -13.24 -31.94 25.85
CA ASP A 260 -13.48 -32.08 27.29
C ASP A 260 -14.75 -32.88 27.61
N ALA A 261 -15.79 -32.80 26.78
CA ALA A 261 -17.00 -33.61 26.93
C ALA A 261 -16.76 -35.09 26.56
N VAL A 262 -15.95 -35.37 25.54
CA VAL A 262 -15.58 -36.73 25.13
C VAL A 262 -14.67 -37.37 26.16
N ALA A 263 -13.61 -36.68 26.58
CA ALA A 263 -12.65 -37.16 27.57
C ALA A 263 -12.46 -36.09 28.66
N PRO A 264 -13.21 -36.18 29.77
CA PRO A 264 -13.14 -35.16 30.82
C PRO A 264 -11.77 -35.13 31.51
N PRO A 265 -11.30 -33.95 31.92
CA PRO A 265 -10.08 -33.84 32.70
C PRO A 265 -10.20 -34.65 33.99
N GLY A 266 -9.17 -35.44 34.31
CA GLY A 266 -9.17 -36.29 35.49
C GLY A 266 -10.02 -37.56 35.37
N LEU A 267 -10.36 -38.01 34.16
CA LEU A 267 -10.98 -39.33 33.94
C LEU A 267 -10.17 -40.44 34.64
N VAL A 268 -10.86 -41.26 35.43
CA VAL A 268 -10.32 -42.47 36.05
C VAL A 268 -11.19 -43.64 35.63
N ILE A 269 -10.59 -44.69 35.07
CA ILE A 269 -11.28 -45.93 34.69
C ILE A 269 -10.91 -46.99 35.73
N GLN A 270 -11.90 -47.53 36.43
CA GLN A 270 -11.65 -48.56 37.44
C GLN A 270 -11.45 -49.95 36.78
N PRO A 271 -10.51 -50.79 37.27
CA PRO A 271 -10.23 -52.11 36.71
C PRO A 271 -11.39 -53.10 36.76
N ASP A 272 -12.26 -52.98 37.77
CA ASP A 272 -13.32 -53.96 38.03
C ASP A 272 -14.70 -53.52 37.50
N ASP A 273 -14.77 -52.33 36.90
CA ASP A 273 -16.00 -51.76 36.35
C ASP A 273 -16.03 -51.94 34.83
N THR A 274 -16.66 -53.03 34.40
CA THR A 274 -16.81 -53.37 32.97
C THR A 274 -17.50 -52.26 32.18
N ALA A 275 -18.46 -51.55 32.77
CA ALA A 275 -19.14 -50.43 32.13
C ALA A 275 -18.22 -49.21 31.97
N ALA A 276 -17.37 -48.91 32.96
CA ALA A 276 -16.36 -47.86 32.86
C ALA A 276 -15.30 -48.18 31.79
N ILE A 277 -14.88 -49.44 31.67
CA ILE A 277 -13.93 -49.90 30.65
C ILE A 277 -14.54 -49.79 29.25
N GLU A 278 -15.78 -50.24 29.06
CA GLU A 278 -16.49 -50.08 27.78
C GLU A 278 -16.65 -48.61 27.40
N LYS A 279 -17.01 -47.76 28.36
CA LYS A 279 -17.11 -46.31 28.15
C LYS A 279 -15.76 -45.70 27.77
N GLY A 280 -14.68 -46.12 28.41
CA GLY A 280 -13.32 -45.69 28.05
C GLY A 280 -12.91 -46.13 26.65
N LYS A 281 -13.21 -47.38 26.25
CA LYS A 281 -12.97 -47.87 24.88
C LYS A 281 -13.74 -47.03 23.86
N ALA A 282 -15.00 -46.69 24.16
CA ALA A 282 -15.80 -45.82 23.31
C ALA A 282 -15.22 -44.39 23.21
N MET A 283 -14.72 -43.82 24.32
CA MET A 283 -14.00 -42.54 24.31
C MET A 283 -12.74 -42.59 23.43
N GLY A 284 -11.93 -43.65 23.56
CA GLY A 284 -10.74 -43.86 22.74
C GLY A 284 -11.07 -43.92 21.25
N SER A 285 -12.08 -44.71 20.87
CA SER A 285 -12.56 -44.80 19.49
C SER A 285 -13.10 -43.46 18.96
N ALA A 286 -13.80 -42.68 19.79
CA ALA A 286 -14.28 -41.35 19.41
C ALA A 286 -13.12 -40.36 19.19
N LEU A 287 -12.09 -40.39 20.04
CA LEU A 287 -10.88 -39.58 19.86
C LEU A 287 -10.08 -40.01 18.61
N ASP A 288 -10.00 -41.32 18.32
CA ASP A 288 -9.36 -41.84 17.10
C ASP A 288 -10.08 -41.34 15.83
N ALA A 289 -11.42 -41.31 15.85
CA ALA A 289 -12.21 -40.75 14.76
C ALA A 289 -11.94 -39.24 14.56
N LEU A 290 -11.74 -38.49 15.64
CA LEU A 290 -11.35 -37.07 15.56
C LEU A 290 -9.89 -36.86 15.15
N MET A 291 -9.02 -37.87 15.31
CA MET A 291 -7.62 -37.86 14.86
C MET A 291 -7.46 -38.38 13.43
N ALA A 292 -8.51 -38.95 12.84
CA ALA A 292 -8.48 -39.46 11.48
C ALA A 292 -8.04 -38.37 10.47
N PRO A 293 -7.36 -38.75 9.37
CA PRO A 293 -6.86 -37.80 8.37
C PRO A 293 -7.94 -36.83 7.89
N ASP A 294 -9.12 -37.33 7.53
CA ASP A 294 -10.26 -36.52 7.05
C ASP A 294 -10.72 -35.49 8.10
N ALA A 295 -10.74 -35.86 9.38
CA ALA A 295 -11.12 -34.96 10.46
C ALA A 295 -10.07 -33.87 10.69
N LYS A 296 -8.79 -34.23 10.58
CA LYS A 296 -7.67 -33.28 10.64
C LYS A 296 -7.70 -32.31 9.45
N GLU A 297 -7.85 -32.82 8.22
CA GLU A 297 -8.01 -31.99 7.03
C GLU A 297 -9.19 -31.04 7.16
N GLY A 298 -10.31 -31.48 7.75
CA GLY A 298 -11.46 -30.63 8.06
C GLY A 298 -11.16 -29.50 9.04
N ARG A 299 -10.24 -29.71 10.01
CA ARG A 299 -9.76 -28.65 10.93
C ARG A 299 -8.82 -27.70 10.20
N ASP A 300 -7.85 -28.22 9.45
CA ASP A 300 -6.88 -27.43 8.69
C ASP A 300 -7.59 -26.57 7.63
N ALA A 301 -8.66 -27.08 7.01
CA ALA A 301 -9.49 -26.35 6.07
C ALA A 301 -10.15 -25.09 6.67
N LYS A 302 -10.28 -24.99 8.00
CA LYS A 302 -10.77 -23.77 8.67
C LYS A 302 -9.78 -22.61 8.57
N LEU A 303 -8.49 -22.88 8.36
CA LEU A 303 -7.46 -21.84 8.19
C LEU A 303 -7.46 -21.25 6.78
N LEU A 304 -7.90 -22.02 5.77
CA LEU A 304 -7.79 -21.63 4.36
C LEU A 304 -8.36 -20.23 4.07
N PRO A 305 -9.57 -19.84 4.53
CA PRO A 305 -10.09 -18.50 4.25
C PRO A 305 -9.22 -17.39 4.86
N ALA A 306 -8.72 -17.58 6.08
CA ALA A 306 -7.83 -16.61 6.73
C ALA A 306 -6.46 -16.56 6.04
N GLN A 307 -5.96 -17.69 5.55
CA GLN A 307 -4.70 -17.76 4.82
C GLN A 307 -4.78 -17.02 3.49
N GLU A 308 -5.82 -17.27 2.68
CA GLU A 308 -6.03 -16.56 1.41
C GLU A 308 -6.17 -15.04 1.60
N LEU A 309 -6.82 -14.60 2.68
CA LEU A 309 -6.93 -13.17 3.02
C LEU A 309 -5.58 -12.60 3.49
N SER A 310 -4.82 -13.35 4.28
CA SER A 310 -3.48 -12.95 4.72
C SER A 310 -2.51 -12.84 3.53
N ASP A 311 -2.58 -13.77 2.58
CA ASP A 311 -1.74 -13.77 1.39
C ASP A 311 -2.05 -12.53 0.52
N LYS A 312 -3.33 -12.19 0.33
CA LYS A 312 -3.75 -10.96 -0.37
C LYS A 312 -3.23 -9.69 0.31
N LEU A 313 -3.27 -9.63 1.65
CA LEU A 313 -2.74 -8.49 2.40
C LEU A 313 -1.21 -8.41 2.24
N MET A 314 -0.51 -9.54 2.28
CA MET A 314 0.94 -9.60 2.09
C MET A 314 1.36 -9.18 0.67
N GLU A 315 0.62 -9.60 -0.36
CA GLU A 315 0.83 -9.17 -1.76
C GLU A 315 0.62 -7.65 -1.91
N ALA A 316 -0.32 -7.07 -1.17
CA ALA A 316 -0.55 -5.63 -1.10
C ALA A 316 0.46 -4.89 -0.18
N ALA A 317 1.45 -5.59 0.38
CA ALA A 317 2.42 -5.07 1.35
C ALA A 317 1.79 -4.51 2.64
N GLU A 318 0.59 -4.99 2.99
CA GLU A 318 -0.18 -4.59 4.16
C GLU A 318 0.06 -5.56 5.32
N LEU A 319 0.97 -5.18 6.22
CA LEU A 319 1.40 -6.04 7.34
C LEU A 319 0.65 -5.76 8.65
N ASP A 320 0.02 -4.59 8.77
CA ASP A 320 -0.68 -4.17 9.99
C ASP A 320 -2.20 -4.23 9.82
N ASN A 321 -2.87 -4.75 10.84
CA ASN A 321 -4.32 -4.89 10.87
C ASN A 321 -4.88 -4.32 12.19
N PRO A 322 -5.56 -3.16 12.16
CA PRO A 322 -6.10 -2.54 13.36
C PRO A 322 -7.30 -3.30 13.96
N TYR A 323 -7.89 -4.23 13.21
CA TYR A 323 -9.09 -4.96 13.62
C TYR A 323 -8.80 -6.27 14.36
N THR A 324 -7.56 -6.78 14.30
CA THR A 324 -7.18 -7.99 15.04
C THR A 324 -5.68 -8.02 15.33
N ALA A 325 -5.32 -8.49 16.53
CA ALA A 325 -3.92 -8.74 16.89
C ALA A 325 -3.45 -10.15 16.46
N GLN A 326 -4.35 -10.96 15.88
CA GLN A 326 -4.00 -12.30 15.41
C GLN A 326 -3.28 -12.22 14.07
N THR A 327 -2.28 -13.07 13.88
CA THR A 327 -1.65 -13.30 12.57
C THR A 327 -2.01 -14.69 12.09
N ILE A 328 -1.82 -14.95 10.79
CA ILE A 328 -2.06 -16.30 10.26
C ILE A 328 -1.21 -17.36 11.00
N MET A 329 -0.02 -16.99 11.47
CA MET A 329 0.85 -17.88 12.26
C MET A 329 0.32 -18.14 13.66
N THR A 330 -0.25 -17.14 14.34
CA THR A 330 -0.86 -17.37 15.66
C THR A 330 -2.10 -18.26 15.52
N LEU A 331 -2.92 -18.07 14.48
CA LEU A 331 -4.10 -18.91 14.21
C LEU A 331 -3.70 -20.37 13.92
N LYS A 332 -2.67 -20.59 13.11
CA LYS A 332 -2.13 -21.94 12.86
C LYS A 332 -1.67 -22.61 14.15
N THR A 333 -0.97 -21.85 15.01
CA THR A 333 -0.53 -22.34 16.31
C THR A 333 -1.71 -22.76 17.21
N GLN A 334 -2.84 -22.04 17.15
CA GLN A 334 -4.05 -22.42 17.91
C GLN A 334 -4.65 -23.76 17.45
N ILE A 335 -4.65 -24.03 16.14
CA ILE A 335 -5.12 -25.33 15.61
C ILE A 335 -4.13 -26.44 15.95
N ASP A 336 -2.83 -26.20 15.79
CA ASP A 336 -1.79 -27.17 16.15
C ASP A 336 -1.85 -27.54 17.65
N LEU A 337 -2.17 -26.56 18.51
CA LEU A 337 -2.37 -26.78 19.94
C LEU A 337 -3.62 -27.63 20.22
N LEU A 338 -4.72 -27.41 19.48
CA LEU A 338 -5.92 -28.24 19.58
C LEU A 338 -5.63 -29.71 19.21
N ASP A 339 -4.88 -29.92 18.14
CA ASP A 339 -4.39 -31.23 17.70
C ASP A 339 -3.50 -31.89 18.76
N LYS A 340 -2.64 -31.10 19.44
CA LYS A 340 -1.84 -31.59 20.55
C LYS A 340 -2.72 -32.02 21.73
N VAL A 341 -3.69 -31.20 22.13
CA VAL A 341 -4.63 -31.53 23.21
C VAL A 341 -5.42 -32.81 22.91
N LEU A 342 -5.80 -33.01 21.65
CA LEU A 342 -6.47 -34.22 21.19
C LEU A 342 -5.57 -35.47 21.37
N ARG A 343 -4.30 -35.39 20.95
CA ARG A 343 -3.31 -36.47 21.16
C ARG A 343 -3.10 -36.75 22.64
N ASP A 344 -2.89 -35.72 23.45
CA ASP A 344 -2.65 -35.84 24.89
C ASP A 344 -3.85 -36.51 25.58
N LYS A 345 -5.09 -36.15 25.22
CA LYS A 345 -6.31 -36.80 25.73
C LYS A 345 -6.41 -38.26 25.28
N ARG A 346 -6.04 -38.59 24.04
CA ARG A 346 -6.06 -39.96 23.55
C ARG A 346 -5.06 -40.85 24.29
N SER A 347 -3.84 -40.37 24.48
CA SER A 347 -2.82 -41.05 25.28
C SER A 347 -3.23 -41.19 26.74
N PHE A 348 -3.91 -40.18 27.30
CA PHE A 348 -4.44 -40.24 28.66
C PHE A 348 -5.51 -41.32 28.81
N VAL A 349 -6.49 -41.39 27.90
CA VAL A 349 -7.53 -42.44 27.90
C VAL A 349 -6.91 -43.82 27.70
N GLU A 350 -5.93 -43.96 26.82
CA GLU A 350 -5.21 -45.21 26.59
C GLU A 350 -4.48 -45.70 27.84
N GLY A 351 -3.76 -44.82 28.52
CA GLY A 351 -3.09 -45.15 29.77
C GLY A 351 -4.06 -45.60 30.87
N GLN A 352 -5.22 -44.95 30.98
CA GLN A 352 -6.26 -45.36 31.92
C GLN A 352 -6.86 -46.73 31.56
N LEU A 353 -7.10 -46.99 30.26
CA LEU A 353 -7.60 -48.29 29.79
C LEU A 353 -6.58 -49.42 29.99
N ALA A 354 -5.31 -49.18 29.69
CA ALA A 354 -4.25 -50.17 29.88
C ALA A 354 -4.11 -50.55 31.35
N ARG A 355 -4.26 -49.58 32.27
CA ARG A 355 -4.28 -49.84 33.71
C ARG A 355 -5.51 -50.65 34.14
N ALA A 356 -6.68 -50.35 33.59
CA ALA A 356 -7.91 -51.04 33.92
C ALA A 356 -8.01 -52.47 33.33
N GLN A 357 -7.32 -52.73 32.21
CA GLN A 357 -7.31 -54.03 31.52
C GLN A 357 -6.11 -54.90 31.86
N ALA A 358 -5.13 -54.37 32.60
CA ALA A 358 -4.11 -55.23 33.16
C ALA A 358 -4.81 -56.20 34.13
N GLU A 359 -4.70 -57.50 33.87
CA GLU A 359 -5.16 -58.57 34.76
C GLU A 359 -4.25 -58.61 35.98
N ILE A 360 -4.34 -57.59 36.81
CA ILE A 360 -3.64 -57.53 38.08
C ILE A 360 -4.57 -58.16 39.09
N THR A 361 -4.15 -59.28 39.66
CA THR A 361 -4.84 -59.81 40.84
C THR A 361 -4.81 -58.74 41.94
N SER A 362 -5.86 -58.64 42.77
CA SER A 362 -5.89 -57.62 43.84
C SER A 362 -4.66 -57.67 44.76
N GLU A 363 -4.04 -58.85 44.88
CA GLU A 363 -2.82 -59.10 45.64
C GLU A 363 -1.58 -58.44 45.00
N GLN A 364 -1.37 -58.58 43.69
CA GLN A 364 -0.28 -57.94 42.95
C GLN A 364 -0.40 -56.41 42.98
N TYR A 365 -1.62 -55.87 42.90
CA TYR A 365 -1.82 -54.43 43.00
C TYR A 365 -1.58 -53.91 44.42
N GLU A 366 -1.91 -54.70 45.45
CA GLU A 366 -1.54 -54.39 46.83
C GLU A 366 -0.03 -54.45 47.06
N GLU A 367 0.67 -55.38 46.42
CA GLU A 367 2.12 -55.49 46.50
C GLU A 367 2.82 -54.27 45.88
N ILE A 368 2.40 -53.85 44.69
CA ILE A 368 2.89 -52.63 44.02
C ILE A 368 2.63 -51.40 44.90
N LYS A 369 1.46 -51.31 45.53
CA LYS A 369 1.15 -50.25 46.50
C LYS A 369 2.04 -50.29 47.74
N LYS A 370 2.28 -51.48 48.31
CA LYS A 370 3.14 -51.66 49.48
C LYS A 370 4.56 -51.22 49.16
N VAL A 371 5.09 -51.58 47.99
CA VAL A 371 6.41 -51.14 47.51
C VAL A 371 6.41 -49.61 47.35
N PHE A 372 5.44 -49.05 46.64
CA PHE A 372 5.35 -47.60 46.42
C PHE A 372 5.37 -46.82 47.75
N TYR A 373 4.51 -47.17 48.70
CA TYR A 373 4.44 -46.48 50.00
C TYR A 373 5.61 -46.80 50.95
N HIS A 374 6.31 -47.91 50.73
CA HIS A 374 7.53 -48.21 51.48
C HIS A 374 8.69 -47.30 51.05
N PHE A 375 8.77 -46.99 49.74
CA PHE A 375 9.83 -46.15 49.18
C PHE A 375 9.50 -44.66 49.10
N ASP A 376 8.22 -44.28 49.21
CA ASP A 376 7.75 -42.90 49.43
C ASP A 376 8.09 -42.44 50.86
N LYS A 377 9.34 -42.01 51.07
CA LYS A 377 9.82 -41.55 52.38
C LYS A 377 9.21 -40.20 52.75
N SER A 378 8.86 -39.39 51.76
CA SER A 378 8.20 -38.09 51.93
C SER A 378 6.72 -38.20 52.29
N LYS A 379 6.08 -39.35 52.04
CA LYS A 379 4.64 -39.59 52.21
C LYS A 379 3.79 -38.57 51.45
N ASP A 380 4.33 -38.00 50.38
CA ASP A 380 3.65 -37.04 49.52
C ASP A 380 2.91 -37.74 48.36
N GLY A 381 2.94 -39.08 48.31
CA GLY A 381 2.29 -39.86 47.25
C GLY A 381 3.02 -39.77 45.91
N LEU A 382 4.29 -39.34 45.93
CA LEU A 382 5.12 -39.05 44.77
C LEU A 382 6.51 -39.64 44.98
N LEU A 383 7.02 -40.42 44.02
CA LEU A 383 8.40 -40.91 44.04
C LEU A 383 9.31 -39.98 43.25
N ASN A 384 10.42 -39.57 43.87
CA ASN A 384 11.51 -38.91 43.16
C ASN A 384 12.44 -39.92 42.46
N GLN A 385 13.40 -39.46 41.65
CA GLN A 385 14.29 -40.32 40.86
C GLN A 385 15.08 -41.34 41.70
N LEU A 386 15.52 -40.95 42.91
CA LEU A 386 16.27 -41.83 43.81
C LEU A 386 15.37 -42.87 44.48
N GLU A 387 14.15 -42.48 44.84
CA GLU A 387 13.13 -43.38 45.41
C GLU A 387 12.60 -44.36 44.37
N PHE A 388 12.42 -43.90 43.13
CA PHE A 388 12.05 -44.75 41.99
C PHE A 388 13.12 -45.80 41.71
N ALA A 389 14.41 -45.40 41.64
CA ALA A 389 15.51 -46.35 41.46
C ALA A 389 15.59 -47.39 42.60
N ALA A 390 15.34 -46.97 43.84
CA ALA A 390 15.27 -47.89 44.98
C ALA A 390 14.07 -48.84 44.91
N ALA A 391 12.91 -48.36 44.47
CA ALA A 391 11.70 -49.15 44.32
C ALA A 391 11.84 -50.20 43.19
N ILE A 392 12.45 -49.84 42.06
CA ILE A 392 12.77 -50.77 40.96
C ILE A 392 13.68 -51.90 41.47
N LYS A 393 14.75 -51.54 42.18
CA LYS A 393 15.71 -52.50 42.72
C LYS A 393 15.10 -53.44 43.76
N ALA A 394 14.09 -52.98 44.50
CA ALA A 394 13.39 -53.80 45.48
C ALA A 394 12.37 -54.77 44.88
N MET A 395 11.95 -54.54 43.63
CA MET A 395 11.11 -55.45 42.86
C MET A 395 11.93 -56.37 41.94
N ASP A 396 13.25 -56.44 42.14
CA ASP A 396 14.21 -57.25 41.36
C ASP A 396 14.18 -56.97 39.84
N PHE A 397 13.80 -55.76 39.43
CA PHE A 397 13.92 -55.35 38.03
C PHE A 397 15.37 -54.92 37.71
N GLU A 398 16.06 -55.69 36.87
CA GLU A 398 17.43 -55.39 36.43
C GLU A 398 17.45 -54.36 35.28
N ILE A 399 17.29 -53.08 35.61
CA ILE A 399 17.49 -51.97 34.65
C ILE A 399 18.90 -51.41 34.82
N ALA A 400 19.67 -51.37 33.74
CA ALA A 400 21.01 -50.80 33.74
C ALA A 400 20.99 -49.32 34.16
N ASP A 401 21.98 -48.87 34.94
CA ASP A 401 22.00 -47.51 35.54
C ASP A 401 21.82 -46.38 34.52
N HIS A 402 22.28 -46.56 33.28
CA HIS A 402 22.14 -45.59 32.19
C HIS A 402 20.72 -45.51 31.58
N GLU A 403 19.85 -46.51 31.81
CA GLU A 403 18.48 -46.57 31.31
C GLU A 403 17.43 -46.17 32.36
N GLN A 404 17.82 -46.06 33.64
CA GLN A 404 16.91 -45.69 34.73
C GLN A 404 16.39 -44.26 34.60
N GLU A 405 17.25 -43.30 34.24
CA GLU A 405 16.90 -41.90 34.06
C GLU A 405 15.93 -41.64 32.88
N PRO A 406 16.16 -42.14 31.65
CA PRO A 406 15.20 -41.99 30.56
C PRO A 406 13.87 -42.71 30.84
N THR A 407 13.91 -43.85 31.53
CA THR A 407 12.69 -44.57 31.95
C THR A 407 11.90 -43.78 32.99
N PHE A 408 12.57 -43.16 33.96
CA PHE A 408 11.95 -42.26 34.93
C PHE A 408 11.25 -41.09 34.23
N LEU A 409 11.94 -40.39 33.33
CA LEU A 409 11.39 -39.23 32.61
C LEU A 409 10.19 -39.56 31.72
N ARG A 410 10.08 -40.80 31.22
CA ARG A 410 8.95 -41.27 30.42
C ARG A 410 7.64 -41.34 31.21
N PHE A 411 7.71 -41.68 32.51
CA PHE A 411 6.53 -41.84 33.37
C PHE A 411 6.38 -40.70 34.40
N ALA A 412 7.42 -39.91 34.60
CA ALA A 412 7.39 -38.77 35.50
C ALA A 412 6.54 -37.62 34.94
N LYS A 413 5.83 -36.97 35.84
CA LYS A 413 5.09 -35.74 35.59
C LYS A 413 5.73 -34.61 36.40
N GLU A 414 5.53 -33.39 35.93
CA GLU A 414 5.95 -32.21 36.66
C GLU A 414 5.16 -32.13 37.97
N GLY A 415 5.83 -32.41 39.09
CA GLY A 415 5.21 -32.42 40.41
C GLY A 415 5.15 -31.01 40.98
N GLN A 416 3.97 -30.58 41.44
CA GLN A 416 3.86 -29.38 42.27
C GLN A 416 4.37 -29.69 43.67
N ARG A 417 5.68 -29.58 43.90
CA ARG A 417 6.22 -29.42 45.27
C ARG A 417 6.09 -27.96 45.68
N ALA A 418 5.51 -27.73 46.86
CA ALA A 418 5.21 -26.39 47.33
C ALA A 418 6.44 -25.54 47.69
N GLU A 419 7.66 -26.10 47.74
CA GLU A 419 8.82 -25.37 48.27
C GLU A 419 10.14 -25.48 47.47
N GLU A 420 10.24 -26.19 46.34
CA GLU A 420 11.46 -26.20 45.51
C GLU A 420 11.14 -26.42 44.01
N PRO A 421 12.01 -26.01 43.05
CA PRO A 421 11.68 -25.95 41.63
C PRO A 421 11.17 -27.30 41.11
N ALA A 422 10.21 -27.21 40.20
CA ALA A 422 9.46 -28.31 39.57
C ALA A 422 10.32 -29.56 39.32
N ALA A 423 10.35 -30.46 40.31
CA ALA A 423 11.02 -31.73 40.20
C ALA A 423 10.07 -32.70 39.49
N MET A 424 10.59 -33.42 38.50
CA MET A 424 9.88 -34.53 37.87
C MET A 424 9.65 -35.61 38.93
N THR A 425 8.40 -36.03 39.11
CA THR A 425 8.00 -37.05 40.10
C THR A 425 7.04 -38.04 39.49
N ILE A 426 7.02 -39.27 40.00
CA ILE A 426 6.12 -40.33 39.55
C ILE A 426 5.03 -40.55 40.60
N ASP A 427 3.77 -40.44 40.19
CA ASP A 427 2.62 -40.78 41.03
C ASP A 427 2.41 -42.31 41.08
N LEU A 428 1.62 -42.81 42.04
CA LEU A 428 1.29 -44.24 42.15
C LEU A 428 0.77 -44.82 40.82
N SER A 429 0.09 -43.99 40.02
CA SER A 429 -0.39 -44.40 38.69
C SER A 429 0.76 -44.67 37.73
N GLY A 430 1.70 -43.73 37.57
CA GLY A 430 2.86 -43.86 36.70
C GLY A 430 3.77 -45.00 37.14
N PHE A 431 3.96 -45.18 38.45
CA PHE A 431 4.72 -46.32 38.98
C PHE A 431 4.04 -47.65 38.67
N THR A 432 2.72 -47.74 38.89
CA THR A 432 1.95 -48.96 38.54
C THR A 432 2.06 -49.27 37.05
N THR A 433 1.91 -48.27 36.17
CA THR A 433 2.02 -48.46 34.72
C THR A 433 3.42 -48.94 34.30
N PHE A 434 4.47 -48.37 34.87
CA PHE A 434 5.85 -48.81 34.64
C PHE A 434 6.04 -50.28 35.06
N VAL A 435 5.66 -50.62 36.29
CA VAL A 435 5.81 -51.98 36.84
C VAL A 435 5.06 -53.00 35.98
N LEU A 436 3.86 -52.67 35.50
CA LEU A 436 3.08 -53.54 34.62
C LEU A 436 3.69 -53.69 33.24
N GLN A 437 4.30 -52.64 32.70
CA GLN A 437 5.02 -52.75 31.44
C GLN A 437 6.24 -53.66 31.59
N GLN A 438 6.97 -53.53 32.70
CA GLN A 438 8.13 -54.38 32.98
C GLN A 438 7.74 -55.84 33.22
N TYR A 439 6.61 -56.12 33.87
CA TYR A 439 6.10 -57.49 34.01
C TYR A 439 5.75 -58.10 32.64
N LYS A 440 5.13 -57.33 31.73
CA LYS A 440 4.85 -57.80 30.37
C LYS A 440 6.12 -58.02 29.54
N ASP A 441 7.15 -57.21 29.74
CA ASP A 441 8.43 -57.35 29.03
C ASP A 441 9.26 -58.54 29.57
N ASN A 442 9.12 -58.88 30.87
CA ASN A 442 9.82 -60.01 31.51
C ASN A 442 9.09 -61.36 31.41
N ASP A 443 7.78 -61.38 31.21
CA ASP A 443 6.95 -62.59 31.04
C ASP A 443 6.87 -63.00 29.56
N THR A 444 8.01 -63.43 29.00
CA THR A 444 8.10 -63.87 27.60
C THR A 444 8.54 -65.33 27.49
N LYS A 445 8.18 -65.99 26.38
CA LYS A 445 8.55 -67.37 26.09
C LYS A 445 10.06 -67.60 26.23
N ASP A 446 10.85 -66.63 25.75
CA ASP A 446 12.31 -66.74 25.71
C ASP A 446 12.94 -66.60 27.11
N THR A 447 12.38 -65.77 28.00
CA THR A 447 12.89 -65.67 29.39
C THR A 447 12.54 -66.91 30.21
N LEU A 448 11.32 -67.44 30.07
CA LEU A 448 10.95 -68.70 30.74
C LEU A 448 11.78 -69.87 30.23
N PHE A 449 12.05 -69.91 28.91
CA PHE A 449 12.90 -70.93 28.32
C PHE A 449 14.35 -70.85 28.82
N ALA A 450 14.93 -69.65 28.90
CA ALA A 450 16.29 -69.45 29.40
C ALA A 450 16.43 -69.85 30.89
N ALA A 451 15.39 -69.61 31.70
CA ALA A 451 15.36 -70.05 33.09
C ALA A 451 15.42 -71.58 33.20
N PHE A 452 14.61 -72.30 32.40
CA PHE A 452 14.66 -73.77 32.35
C PHE A 452 15.99 -74.31 31.79
N GLU A 453 16.58 -73.66 30.79
CA GLU A 453 17.89 -74.03 30.23
C GLU A 453 19.01 -73.91 31.27
N THR A 454 18.95 -72.86 32.12
CA THR A 454 19.88 -72.65 33.23
C THR A 454 19.78 -73.76 34.26
N VAL A 455 18.55 -74.14 34.64
CA VAL A 455 18.31 -75.25 35.58
C VAL A 455 18.71 -76.60 34.96
N ALA A 456 18.51 -76.78 33.66
CA ALA A 456 18.95 -77.97 32.92
C ALA A 456 20.47 -78.01 32.66
N ASN A 457 21.20 -76.96 33.05
CA ASN A 457 22.64 -76.80 32.81
C ASN A 457 23.02 -77.06 31.33
N GLY A 458 22.19 -76.56 30.40
CA GLY A 458 22.36 -76.70 28.95
C GLY A 458 21.91 -78.04 28.35
N LYS A 459 21.18 -78.89 29.09
CA LYS A 459 20.59 -80.14 28.57
C LYS A 459 19.17 -79.92 28.02
N ASP A 460 18.79 -80.76 27.05
CA ASP A 460 17.45 -80.75 26.45
C ASP A 460 16.36 -81.41 27.33
N THR A 461 16.73 -82.00 28.46
CA THR A 461 15.83 -82.66 29.42
C THR A 461 16.22 -82.33 30.85
N LEU A 462 15.21 -82.16 31.72
CA LEU A 462 15.37 -81.94 33.16
C LEU A 462 15.16 -83.25 33.91
N SER A 463 15.96 -83.55 34.94
CA SER A 463 15.62 -84.61 35.88
C SER A 463 14.75 -84.08 37.01
N ALA A 464 13.99 -84.97 37.66
CA ALA A 464 13.19 -84.58 38.82
C ALA A 464 14.04 -84.09 40.02
N GLU A 465 15.31 -84.50 40.07
CA GLU A 465 16.27 -84.05 41.08
C GLU A 465 16.75 -82.62 40.80
N ASP A 466 16.96 -82.25 39.53
CA ASP A 466 17.39 -80.90 39.13
C ASP A 466 16.32 -79.84 39.47
N ILE A 467 15.04 -80.16 39.24
CA ILE A 467 13.92 -79.27 39.57
C ILE A 467 13.77 -79.12 41.09
N ARG A 468 13.82 -80.24 41.84
CA ARG A 468 13.73 -80.21 43.31
C ARG A 468 14.93 -79.54 43.99
N ALA A 469 16.07 -79.45 43.30
CA ALA A 469 17.24 -78.71 43.77
C ALA A 469 17.14 -77.20 43.49
N ALA A 470 16.40 -76.80 42.45
CA ALA A 470 16.29 -75.41 42.02
C ALA A 470 15.13 -74.65 42.68
N ILE A 471 14.01 -75.32 42.99
CA ILE A 471 12.80 -74.68 43.55
C ILE A 471 12.28 -75.42 44.80
N PRO A 472 11.51 -74.75 45.67
CA PRO A 472 10.91 -75.35 46.86
C PRO A 472 10.13 -76.62 46.55
N GLN A 473 10.12 -77.57 47.50
CA GLN A 473 9.61 -78.93 47.26
C GLN A 473 8.12 -78.95 46.83
N GLU A 474 7.29 -78.06 47.35
CA GLU A 474 5.86 -77.96 46.98
C GLU A 474 5.67 -77.48 45.54
N GLU A 475 6.48 -76.53 45.09
CA GLU A 475 6.46 -76.00 43.72
C GLU A 475 7.08 -76.99 42.74
N ALA A 476 8.14 -77.69 43.15
CA ALA A 476 8.76 -78.77 42.39
C ALA A 476 7.76 -79.89 42.11
N ASP A 477 7.01 -80.34 43.11
CA ASP A 477 6.04 -81.42 42.93
C ASP A 477 4.86 -81.00 42.04
N TYR A 478 4.44 -79.72 42.08
CA TYR A 478 3.47 -79.18 41.14
C TYR A 478 4.03 -79.15 39.71
N LEU A 479 5.25 -78.63 39.51
CA LEU A 479 5.87 -78.53 38.20
C LEU A 479 6.12 -79.92 37.57
N LEU A 480 6.54 -80.89 38.39
CA LEU A 480 6.71 -82.29 37.99
C LEU A 480 5.39 -82.95 37.56
N SER A 481 4.25 -82.48 38.07
CA SER A 481 2.93 -82.97 37.65
C SER A 481 2.46 -82.43 36.29
N GLN A 482 3.04 -81.31 35.84
CA GLN A 482 2.67 -80.63 34.59
C GLN A 482 3.64 -80.91 33.43
N LEU A 483 4.86 -81.35 33.72
CA LEU A 483 5.88 -81.67 32.71
C LEU A 483 5.71 -83.10 32.17
N GLU A 484 5.71 -83.24 30.85
CA GLU A 484 5.64 -84.55 30.19
C GLU A 484 7.01 -85.24 30.16
N LEU A 485 7.01 -86.56 30.39
CA LEU A 485 8.18 -87.42 30.28
C LEU A 485 8.51 -87.66 28.80
N LYS A 486 9.78 -87.55 28.44
CA LYS A 486 10.26 -87.89 27.09
C LYS A 486 10.41 -89.40 26.95
N ASP A 487 9.88 -89.97 25.86
CA ASP A 487 9.85 -91.42 25.64
C ASP A 487 11.22 -92.10 25.83
N GLY A 488 11.29 -92.99 26.83
CA GLY A 488 12.38 -93.96 27.01
C GLY A 488 13.53 -93.57 27.95
N ASP A 489 13.63 -92.32 28.39
CA ASP A 489 14.61 -91.87 29.39
C ASP A 489 13.91 -90.98 30.42
N HIS A 490 14.31 -91.05 31.70
CA HIS A 490 13.68 -90.35 32.83
C HIS A 490 13.83 -88.80 32.83
N GLY A 491 13.86 -88.17 31.65
CA GLY A 491 13.98 -86.73 31.44
C GLY A 491 12.65 -86.05 31.09
N LEU A 492 12.40 -84.91 31.71
CA LEU A 492 11.22 -84.08 31.55
C LEU A 492 11.46 -83.00 30.48
N GLU A 493 10.51 -82.82 29.56
CA GLU A 493 10.65 -81.95 28.39
C GLU A 493 10.04 -80.56 28.65
N TYR A 494 10.88 -79.60 29.07
CA TYR A 494 10.43 -78.22 29.37
C TYR A 494 10.10 -77.40 28.11
N LYS A 495 10.65 -77.73 26.94
CA LYS A 495 10.44 -76.97 25.70
C LYS A 495 8.98 -77.01 25.21
N LYS A 496 8.32 -78.17 25.35
CA LYS A 496 6.90 -78.31 25.01
C LYS A 496 6.00 -77.62 26.04
N PHE A 497 6.41 -77.59 27.30
CA PHE A 497 5.66 -76.91 28.37
C PHE A 497 5.71 -75.40 28.21
N THR A 498 6.88 -74.81 27.93
CA THR A 498 6.98 -73.37 27.63
C THR A 498 6.22 -73.02 26.35
N GLU A 499 6.19 -73.92 25.36
CA GLU A 499 5.34 -73.76 24.18
C GLU A 499 3.84 -73.90 24.46
N ALA A 500 3.43 -74.74 25.41
CA ALA A 500 2.02 -74.92 25.76
C ALA A 500 1.47 -73.72 26.55
N ILE A 501 2.27 -73.13 27.45
CA ILE A 501 1.88 -71.95 28.24
C ILE A 501 1.74 -70.71 27.36
N TYR A 502 2.68 -70.48 26.44
CA TYR A 502 2.68 -69.29 25.58
C TYR A 502 2.06 -69.52 24.19
N GLY A 503 1.75 -70.78 23.81
CA GLY A 503 1.24 -71.16 22.49
C GLY A 503 -0.26 -71.46 22.43
N GLY A 504 -1.00 -71.25 23.52
CA GLY A 504 -2.45 -71.33 23.55
C GLY A 504 -3.10 -69.94 23.49
N THR A 505 -3.30 -69.42 22.27
CA THR A 505 -4.13 -68.26 21.87
C THR A 505 -4.02 -66.95 22.65
#